data_AF-A0ABD3XRG8-F1
#
_entry.id   AF-A0ABD3XRG8-F1
#
_cell.length_a   1.000
_cell.length_b   1.000
_cell.length_c   1.000
_cell.angle_alpha   90.00
_cell.angle_beta   90.00
_cell.angle_gamma   90.00
#
_symmetry.space_group_name_H-M   'P 1'
#
loop_
_entity.id
_entity.type
_entity.pdbx_description
1 polymer ?
#
loop_
_entity_poly.entity_id
_entity_poly.type
_entity_poly.pdbx_seq_one_letter_code
_entity_poly.pdbx_strand_id
1 'polypeptide(L)' 'MRMHTGEKTFKCKDCEKVFTQNSSLRRHMRIHTGEKPFECEICQKMFTQNGNLKMHMRIHTGEKPFEC' A
#
# COMPACT_ATOMS: atom_id res chain seq x y z
N MET A 1 9.68 23.57 -19.26
CA MET A 1 9.85 22.22 -18.66
C MET A 1 9.75 22.37 -17.17
N ARG A 2 8.84 21.65 -16.49
CA ARG A 2 8.58 21.83 -15.06
C ARG A 2 9.75 21.25 -14.27
N MET A 3 10.75 22.07 -14.00
CA MET A 3 11.83 21.78 -13.06
C MET A 3 11.19 21.70 -11.67
N HIS A 4 11.13 20.51 -11.06
CA HIS A 4 10.93 20.38 -9.62
C HIS A 4 12.30 20.31 -8.96
N THR A 5 12.70 21.48 -8.49
CA THR A 5 13.85 21.78 -7.63
C THR A 5 13.90 20.85 -6.43
N GLY A 6 14.97 20.06 -6.31
CA GLY A 6 15.47 19.58 -5.00
C GLY A 6 14.52 18.72 -4.14
N GLU A 7 13.50 18.08 -4.70
CA GLU A 7 12.69 17.14 -3.94
C GLU A 7 13.55 15.94 -3.56
N LYS A 8 13.71 15.69 -2.26
CA LYS A 8 14.43 14.52 -1.75
C LYS A 8 13.63 13.27 -2.12
N THR A 9 13.92 12.74 -3.31
CA THR A 9 13.25 11.55 -3.82
C THR A 9 13.79 10.29 -3.16
N PHE A 10 12.92 9.29 -3.01
CA PHE A 10 13.22 8.03 -2.37
C PHE A 10 13.29 6.95 -3.45
N LYS A 11 14.51 6.54 -3.84
CA LYS A 11 14.73 5.49 -4.85
C LYS A 11 14.69 4.11 -4.21
N CYS A 12 13.96 3.19 -4.83
CA CYS A 12 14.00 1.77 -4.53
C CYS A 12 15.33 1.17 -5.00
N LYS A 13 15.99 0.42 -4.12
CA LYS A 13 17.27 -0.24 -4.43
C LYS A 13 17.11 -1.48 -5.31
N ASP A 14 15.93 -2.09 -5.32
CA ASP A 14 15.69 -3.38 -5.98
C ASP A 14 15.10 -3.25 -7.40
N CYS A 15 14.42 -2.13 -7.72
CA CYS A 15 13.80 -1.95 -9.04
C CYS A 15 13.84 -0.52 -9.59
N GLU A 16 14.76 0.31 -9.08
CA GLU A 16 15.02 1.70 -9.48
C GLU A 16 13.84 2.69 -9.45
N LYS A 17 12.64 2.25 -9.04
CA LYS A 17 11.48 3.12 -8.91
C LYS A 17 11.73 4.25 -7.93
N VAL A 18 11.28 5.44 -8.30
CA VAL A 18 11.45 6.66 -7.51
C VAL A 18 10.11 7.08 -6.93
N PHE A 19 10.09 7.41 -5.64
CA PHE A 19 8.93 7.87 -4.91
C PHE A 19 9.17 9.28 -4.36
N THR A 20 8.12 10.08 -4.30
CA THR A 20 8.16 11.43 -3.72
C THR A 20 8.09 11.42 -2.19
N GLN A 21 7.70 10.28 -1.59
CA GLN A 21 7.54 10.13 -0.14
C GLN A 21 8.19 8.85 0.37
N ASN A 22 8.84 8.94 1.55
CA ASN A 22 9.47 7.78 2.20
C ASN A 22 8.45 6.69 2.58
N SER A 23 7.25 7.10 3.00
CA SER A 23 6.13 6.19 3.31
C SER A 23 5.74 5.34 2.11
N SER A 24 5.73 5.95 0.92
CA SER A 24 5.45 5.28 -0.35
C SER A 24 6.56 4.29 -0.71
N LEU A 25 7.84 4.67 -0.55
CA LEU A 25 8.95 3.75 -0.74
C LEU A 25 8.88 2.57 0.25
N ARG A 26 8.70 2.81 1.55
CA ARG A 26 8.61 1.76 2.58
C ARG A 26 7.47 0.78 2.28
N ARG A 27 6.30 1.29 1.89
CA ARG A 27 5.16 0.45 1.47
C ARG A 27 5.50 -0.34 0.22
N HIS A 28 6.19 0.27 -0.74
CA HIS A 28 6.64 -0.40 -1.94
C HIS A 28 7.62 -1.53 -1.64
N MET A 29 8.57 -1.37 -0.70
CA MET A 29 9.53 -2.43 -0.34
C MET A 29 8.87 -3.74 0.08
N ARG A 30 7.61 -3.70 0.57
CA ARG A 30 6.82 -4.91 0.88
C ARG A 30 6.58 -5.81 -0.32
N ILE A 31 6.66 -5.30 -1.55
CA ILE A 31 6.55 -6.15 -2.75
C ILE A 31 7.82 -6.98 -2.98
N HIS A 32 8.97 -6.48 -2.52
CA HIS A 32 10.26 -7.15 -2.64
C HIS A 32 10.46 -8.13 -1.49
N THR A 33 10.11 -7.74 -0.27
CA THR A 33 10.21 -8.61 0.91
C THR A 33 9.08 -9.62 1.03
N GLY A 34 7.96 -9.40 0.32
CA GLY A 34 6.75 -10.21 0.46
C GLY A 34 5.99 -9.98 1.77
N GLU A 35 6.40 -9.01 2.59
CA GLU A 35 5.74 -8.71 3.86
C GLU A 35 4.29 -8.29 3.67
N LYS A 36 3.38 -9.01 4.31
CA LYS A 36 1.95 -8.72 4.33
C LYS A 36 1.48 -8.61 5.78
N PRO A 37 1.72 -7.47 6.45
CA PRO A 37 1.44 -7.34 7.89
C PRO A 37 -0.04 -7.27 8.23
N PHE A 38 -0.94 -7.18 7.25
CA PHE A 38 -2.37 -7.03 7.48
C PHE A 38 -3.08 -8.34 7.13
N GLU A 39 -3.48 -9.10 8.14
CA GLU A 39 -4.21 -10.36 7.97
C GLU A 39 -5.72 -10.16 8.12
N CYS A 40 -6.50 -10.84 7.29
CA CYS A 40 -7.93 -10.96 7.49
C CYS A 40 -8.21 -12.05 8.53
N GLU A 41 -8.80 -11.69 9.66
CA GLU A 41 -9.11 -12.63 10.74
C GLU A 41 -10.17 -13.68 10.35
N ILE A 42 -10.95 -13.44 9.29
CA ILE A 42 -12.04 -14.33 8.85
C ILE A 42 -11.54 -15.41 7.89
N CYS A 43 -10.69 -15.05 6.93
CA CYS A 43 -10.21 -15.98 5.90
C CYS A 43 -8.68 -16.14 5.84
N GLN A 44 -7.97 -15.57 6.82
CA GLN A 44 -6.50 -15.60 6.96
C GLN A 44 -5.75 -15.04 5.73
N LYS A 45 -6.45 -14.28 4.88
CA LYS A 45 -5.86 -13.68 3.69
C LYS A 45 -5.02 -12.47 4.10
N MET A 46 -3.76 -12.47 3.69
CA MET A 46 -2.82 -11.39 4.02
C MET A 46 -2.75 -10.32 2.94
N PHE A 47 -2.60 -9.06 3.36
CA PHE A 47 -2.54 -7.86 2.53
C PHE A 47 -1.30 -7.02 2.87
N THR A 48 -0.78 -6.33 1.86
CA THR A 48 0.36 -5.42 2.01
C THR A 48 -0.04 -4.04 2.54
N GLN A 49 -1.34 -3.69 2.52
CA GLN A 49 -1.86 -2.39 2.92
C GLN A 49 -3.14 -2.50 3.73
N ASN A 50 -3.26 -1.69 4.78
CA ASN A 50 -4.46 -1.62 5.63
C ASN A 50 -5.73 -1.25 4.84
N GLY A 51 -5.63 -0.31 3.90
CA GLY A 51 -6.78 0.08 3.07
C GLY A 51 -7.36 -1.07 2.26
N ASN A 52 -6.48 -1.96 1.76
CA ASN A 52 -6.90 -3.16 1.03
C ASN A 52 -7.58 -4.17 1.96
N LEU A 53 -7.05 -4.38 3.16
CA LEU A 53 -7.70 -5.20 4.18
C LEU A 53 -9.07 -4.63 4.53
N LYS A 54 -9.18 -3.33 4.83
CA LYS A 54 -10.46 -2.69 5.19
C LYS A 54 -11.50 -2.81 4.08
N MET A 55 -11.10 -2.61 2.83
CA MET A 55 -11.98 -2.81 1.69
C MET A 55 -12.38 -4.28 1.55
N HIS A 56 -11.44 -5.21 1.74
CA HIS A 56 -11.72 -6.63 1.74
C HIS A 56 -12.70 -7.03 2.85
N MET A 57 -12.57 -6.51 4.07
CA MET A 57 -13.50 -6.83 5.17
C MET A 57 -14.96 -6.51 4.84
N ARG A 58 -15.23 -5.55 3.95
CA ARG A 58 -16.59 -5.24 3.48
C ARG A 58 -17.26 -6.41 2.77
N ILE A 59 -16.50 -7.32 2.17
CA ILE A 59 -17.08 -8.53 1.55
C ILE A 59 -17.59 -9.52 2.60
N HIS A 60 -17.01 -9.50 3.80
CA HIS A 60 -17.40 -10.36 4.91
C HIS A 60 -18.53 -9.74 5.72
N THR A 61 -18.47 -8.43 5.97
CA THR A 61 -19.50 -7.72 6.75
C THR A 61 -20.72 -7.33 5.91
N GLY A 62 -20.59 -7.31 4.59
CA GLY A 62 -21.64 -6.82 3.69
C GLY A 62 -21.90 -5.31 3.80
N GLU A 63 -21.04 -4.55 4.48
CA GLU A 63 -21.20 -3.10 4.63
C GLU A 63 -21.22 -2.43 3.24
N LYS A 64 -22.28 -1.66 2.98
CA LYS A 64 -22.38 -0.68 1.90
C LYS A 64 -22.26 0.72 2.49
N PRO A 65 -21.05 1.33 2.49
CA PRO A 65 -20.85 2.65 3.10
C PRO A 65 -21.48 3.78 2.31
N PHE A 66 -21.85 3.51 1.05
CA PHE A 66 -22.49 4.45 0.16
C PHE A 66 -23.86 3.87 -0.18
N GLU A 67 -24.89 4.39 0.46
CA GLU A 67 -26.28 4.21 0.03
C GLU A 67 -26.59 5.23 -1.08
N CYS A 68 -27.47 4.83 -1.99
CA CYS A 68 -27.87 5.61 -3.16
C CYS A 68 -29.05 6.53 -2.83
#